data_AF-A0A8T3NVH2-F1
#
_entry.id   AF-A0A8T3NVH2-F1
#
_cell.length_a   1.000
_cell.length_b   1.000
_cell.length_c   1.000
_cell.angle_alpha   90.00
_cell.angle_beta   90.00
_cell.angle_gamma   90.00
#
_symmetry.space_group_name_H-M   'P 1'
#
loop_
_entity.id
_entity.type
_entity.pdbx_description
1 polymer ?
#
loop_
_entity_poly.entity_id
_entity_poly.type
_entity_poly.pdbx_seq_one_letter_code
_entity_poly.pdbx_strand_id
1 'polypeptide(L)'
;MTSLTIMRLFSDDLAAIGERLRSQIKQAPSLFYGAPLAIDMSALEKPELDLNALTVLLREQGLVPVAVHGGGKAMRGQAGKCNLGVLEWTEPSVPTPTNGSEPVVRAPQDTSHEASPPAPAPAAKKTSTMLITQTVRSGQHIYARGGDLLILGQVSAGAEVIADGHIHVYGKLHGRALAGAQGDGTARIFVQCLEAELIAVAGVYRVSEELDESLRGAAVQAYLHDENLLLEPL
;
A
#
# COMPACT_ATOMS: atom_id res chain seq x y z
N MET A 1 -15.55 -10.13 10.19
CA MET A 1 -15.02 -9.59 8.91
C MET A 1 -14.04 -10.63 8.40
N THR A 2 -14.33 -11.30 7.28
CA THR A 2 -13.42 -12.34 6.74
C THR A 2 -12.31 -11.64 5.97
N SER A 3 -11.07 -11.72 6.43
CA SER A 3 -9.90 -11.16 5.74
C SER A 3 -9.53 -12.05 4.56
N LEU A 4 -9.30 -11.45 3.39
CA LEU A 4 -8.74 -12.16 2.23
C LEU A 4 -7.22 -12.26 2.40
N THR A 5 -6.70 -13.47 2.51
CA THR A 5 -5.25 -13.72 2.58
C THR A 5 -4.69 -13.67 1.17
N ILE A 6 -3.51 -13.06 0.97
CA ILE A 6 -2.81 -13.06 -0.31
C ILE A 6 -1.53 -13.89 -0.17
N MET A 7 -1.36 -14.91 -1.01
CA MET A 7 -0.12 -15.68 -1.10
C MET A 7 0.61 -15.33 -2.38
N ARG A 8 1.74 -14.64 -2.26
CA ARG A 8 2.63 -14.33 -3.38
C ARG A 8 3.57 -15.49 -3.67
N LEU A 9 3.60 -15.89 -4.94
CA LEU A 9 4.48 -16.92 -5.47
C LEU A 9 5.75 -16.27 -6.04
N PHE A 10 6.90 -16.75 -5.59
CA PHE A 10 8.23 -16.35 -6.07
C PHE A 10 8.93 -17.45 -6.88
N SER A 11 8.27 -18.59 -7.04
CA SER A 11 8.69 -19.73 -7.84
C SER A 11 7.45 -20.38 -8.45
N ASP A 12 7.62 -21.05 -9.58
CA ASP A 12 6.63 -21.91 -10.24
C ASP A 12 6.85 -23.41 -9.97
N ASP A 13 7.83 -23.77 -9.14
CA ASP A 13 8.03 -25.15 -8.68
C ASP A 13 7.03 -25.52 -7.58
N LEU A 14 6.06 -26.37 -7.95
CA LEU A 14 5.01 -26.83 -7.05
C LEU A 14 5.53 -27.57 -5.82
N ALA A 15 6.64 -28.31 -5.94
CA ALA A 15 7.22 -29.04 -4.81
C ALA A 15 7.79 -28.06 -3.78
N ALA A 16 8.57 -27.08 -4.25
CA ALA A 16 9.13 -26.02 -3.41
C ALA A 16 8.03 -25.17 -2.75
N ILE A 17 6.96 -24.84 -3.48
CA ILE A 17 5.79 -24.14 -2.94
C ILE A 17 5.16 -24.96 -1.79
N GLY A 18 4.95 -26.26 -2.00
CA GLY A 18 4.33 -27.13 -1.01
C GLY A 18 5.15 -27.28 0.27
N GLU A 19 6.47 -27.43 0.18
CA GLU A 19 7.34 -27.48 1.36
C GLU A 19 7.26 -26.19 2.18
N ARG A 20 7.35 -25.04 1.50
CA ARG A 20 7.30 -23.73 2.16
C ARG A 20 5.94 -23.46 2.79
N LEU A 21 4.86 -23.83 2.11
CA LEU A 21 3.49 -23.73 2.62
C LEU A 21 3.31 -24.53 3.91
N ARG A 22 3.73 -25.80 3.92
CA ARG A 22 3.63 -26.66 5.13
C ARG A 22 4.44 -26.09 6.30
N SER A 23 5.61 -25.52 6.03
CA SER A 23 6.43 -24.85 7.05
C SER A 23 5.71 -23.65 7.66
N GLN A 24 5.08 -22.80 6.83
CA GLN A 24 4.32 -21.64 7.28
C GLN A 24 3.07 -22.03 8.08
N ILE A 25 2.33 -23.05 7.63
CA ILE A 25 1.14 -23.55 8.33
C ILE A 25 1.49 -24.10 9.72
N LYS A 26 2.63 -24.80 9.85
CA LYS A 26 3.10 -25.27 11.16
C LYS A 26 3.37 -24.13 12.15
N GLN A 27 3.81 -22.97 11.67
CA GLN A 27 4.13 -21.81 12.51
C GLN A 27 2.87 -21.08 12.99
N ALA A 28 1.81 -21.04 12.19
CA ALA A 28 0.55 -20.38 12.56
C ALA A 28 -0.70 -21.14 12.08
N PRO A 29 -1.04 -22.31 12.66
CA PRO A 29 -2.11 -23.18 12.15
C PRO A 29 -3.49 -22.53 12.12
N SER A 30 -3.79 -21.70 13.13
CA SER A 30 -5.06 -20.98 13.27
C SER A 30 -5.29 -19.91 12.22
N LEU A 31 -4.23 -19.45 11.54
CA LEU A 31 -4.31 -18.40 10.51
C LEU A 31 -4.74 -18.94 9.15
N PHE A 32 -4.44 -20.21 8.85
CA PHE A 32 -4.57 -20.77 7.51
C PHE A 32 -5.79 -21.70 7.33
N TYR A 33 -6.29 -22.28 8.42
CA TYR A 33 -7.42 -23.20 8.33
C TYR A 33 -8.71 -22.48 7.93
N GLY A 34 -9.27 -22.85 6.78
CA GLY A 34 -10.49 -22.25 6.23
C GLY A 34 -10.30 -20.81 5.70
N ALA A 35 -9.06 -20.32 5.61
CA ALA A 35 -8.81 -18.95 5.19
C ALA A 35 -9.04 -18.77 3.68
N PRO A 36 -9.84 -17.77 3.25
CA PRO A 36 -9.96 -17.42 1.84
C PRO A 36 -8.64 -16.84 1.35
N LEU A 37 -8.14 -17.36 0.23
CA LEU A 37 -6.80 -17.11 -0.29
C LEU A 37 -6.83 -16.64 -1.76
N ALA A 38 -6.18 -15.51 -2.04
CA ALA A 38 -5.84 -15.09 -3.39
C ALA A 38 -4.38 -15.47 -3.70
N ILE A 39 -4.17 -16.09 -4.87
CA ILE A 39 -2.85 -16.51 -5.35
C ILE A 39 -2.28 -15.40 -6.22
N ASP A 40 -1.17 -14.82 -5.79
CA ASP A 40 -0.48 -13.75 -6.50
C ASP A 40 0.73 -14.29 -7.25
N MET A 41 0.67 -14.26 -8.58
CA MET A 41 1.72 -14.68 -9.51
C MET A 41 2.36 -13.49 -10.24
N SER A 42 2.17 -12.25 -9.76
CA SER A 42 2.74 -11.05 -10.38
C SER A 42 4.27 -11.03 -10.41
N ALA A 43 4.91 -11.70 -9.44
CA ALA A 43 6.37 -11.81 -9.36
C ALA A 43 6.96 -12.88 -10.30
N LEU A 44 6.13 -13.62 -11.04
CA LEU A 44 6.58 -14.66 -11.98
C LEU A 44 6.51 -14.10 -13.42
N GLU A 45 7.63 -14.05 -14.12
CA GLU A 45 7.68 -13.49 -15.48
C GLU A 45 6.88 -14.31 -16.50
N LYS A 46 7.03 -15.64 -16.46
CA LYS A 46 6.31 -16.61 -17.30
C LYS A 46 6.07 -17.91 -16.53
N PRO A 47 5.11 -17.94 -15.60
CA PRO A 47 4.89 -19.13 -14.80
C PRO A 47 4.40 -20.30 -15.66
N GLU A 48 5.16 -21.39 -15.68
CA GLU A 48 4.71 -22.70 -16.19
C GLU A 48 4.07 -23.54 -15.08
N LEU A 49 3.30 -22.88 -14.23
CA LEU A 49 2.68 -23.48 -13.05
C LEU A 49 1.35 -24.15 -13.39
N ASP A 50 1.16 -25.40 -12.96
CA ASP A 50 -0.14 -26.06 -12.99
C ASP A 50 -1.05 -25.50 -11.88
N LEU A 51 -1.94 -24.58 -12.26
CA LEU A 51 -2.84 -23.92 -11.32
C LEU A 51 -3.84 -24.89 -10.68
N ASN A 52 -4.22 -25.95 -11.38
CA ASN A 52 -5.12 -26.96 -10.84
C ASN A 52 -4.40 -27.77 -9.76
N ALA A 53 -3.18 -28.23 -10.04
CA ALA A 53 -2.37 -28.94 -9.06
C ALA A 53 -2.07 -28.07 -7.83
N LEU A 54 -1.78 -26.78 -8.02
CA LEU A 54 -1.65 -25.83 -6.91
C LEU A 54 -2.94 -25.71 -6.10
N THR A 55 -4.10 -25.60 -6.76
CA THR A 55 -5.40 -25.47 -6.10
C THR A 55 -5.73 -26.70 -5.26
N VAL A 56 -5.42 -27.90 -5.76
CA VAL A 56 -5.56 -29.16 -5.02
C VAL A 56 -4.67 -29.15 -3.78
N LEU A 57 -3.37 -28.84 -3.95
CA LEU A 57 -2.42 -28.76 -2.85
C LEU A 57 -2.89 -27.78 -1.75
N LEU A 58 -3.36 -26.60 -2.11
CA LEU A 58 -3.85 -25.60 -1.15
C LEU A 58 -5.06 -26.11 -0.36
N ARG A 59 -6.02 -26.75 -1.04
CA ARG A 59 -7.21 -27.32 -0.41
C ARG A 59 -6.87 -28.48 0.53
N GLU A 60 -5.91 -29.33 0.17
CA GLU A 60 -5.41 -30.40 1.05
C GLU A 60 -4.77 -29.86 2.33
N GLN A 61 -4.20 -28.66 2.27
CA GLN A 61 -3.66 -27.97 3.44
C GLN A 61 -4.72 -27.14 4.22
N GLY A 62 -6.00 -27.24 3.85
CA GLY A 62 -7.11 -26.58 4.53
C GLY A 62 -7.36 -25.12 4.11
N LEU A 63 -6.69 -24.64 3.06
CA LEU A 63 -6.89 -23.29 2.52
C LEU A 63 -8.04 -23.27 1.51
N VAL A 64 -8.66 -22.10 1.36
CA VAL A 64 -9.76 -21.89 0.41
C VAL A 64 -9.28 -20.93 -0.69
N PRO A 65 -8.64 -21.42 -1.76
CA PRO A 65 -8.28 -20.57 -2.89
C PRO A 65 -9.54 -20.04 -3.58
N VAL A 66 -9.65 -18.72 -3.70
CA VAL A 66 -10.83 -18.02 -4.25
C VAL A 66 -10.49 -17.19 -5.49
N ALA A 67 -9.24 -16.80 -5.68
CA ALA A 67 -8.85 -15.95 -6.80
C ALA A 67 -7.37 -16.06 -7.17
N VAL A 68 -7.04 -15.58 -8.36
CA VAL A 68 -5.66 -15.38 -8.85
C VAL A 68 -5.40 -13.93 -9.25
N HIS A 69 -4.15 -13.52 -9.15
CA HIS A 69 -3.62 -12.28 -9.69
C HIS A 69 -2.31 -12.56 -10.46
N GLY A 70 -2.01 -11.80 -11.52
CA GLY A 70 -0.81 -12.01 -12.34
C GLY A 70 -0.89 -13.24 -13.27
N GLY A 71 0.26 -13.77 -13.68
CA GLY A 71 0.37 -15.00 -14.49
C GLY A 71 0.00 -14.90 -15.99
N GLY A 72 -0.32 -13.70 -16.48
CA GLY A 72 -0.60 -13.45 -17.90
C GLY A 72 -1.88 -14.11 -18.43
N LYS A 73 -2.08 -14.08 -19.76
CA LYS A 73 -3.32 -14.52 -20.42
C LYS A 73 -3.60 -16.03 -20.24
N ALA A 74 -2.56 -16.86 -20.25
CA ALA A 74 -2.68 -18.30 -20.12
C ALA A 74 -3.26 -18.70 -18.74
N MET A 75 -2.74 -18.09 -17.68
CA MET A 75 -3.16 -18.36 -16.30
C MET A 75 -4.58 -17.88 -16.00
N ARG A 76 -4.96 -16.72 -16.56
CA ARG A 76 -6.34 -16.20 -16.49
C ARG A 76 -7.36 -17.18 -17.09
N GLY A 77 -7.00 -17.85 -18.18
CA GLY A 77 -7.85 -18.88 -18.80
C GLY A 77 -7.99 -20.15 -17.94
N GLN A 78 -6.96 -20.50 -17.17
CA GLN A 78 -6.98 -21.64 -16.25
C GLN A 78 -7.76 -21.34 -14.97
N ALA A 79 -7.76 -20.09 -14.50
CA ALA A 79 -8.48 -19.66 -13.30
C ALA A 79 -9.97 -20.00 -13.36
N GLY A 80 -10.61 -19.70 -14.49
CA GLY A 80 -12.03 -20.03 -14.71
C GLY A 80 -12.33 -21.53 -14.61
N LYS A 81 -11.41 -22.39 -15.08
CA LYS A 81 -11.56 -23.86 -14.97
C LYS A 81 -11.41 -24.37 -13.52
N CYS A 82 -10.69 -23.63 -12.69
CA CYS A 82 -10.46 -23.96 -11.29
C CYS A 82 -11.50 -23.34 -10.34
N ASN A 83 -12.52 -22.64 -10.89
CA ASN A 83 -13.49 -21.82 -10.15
C ASN A 83 -12.83 -20.71 -9.30
N LEU A 84 -11.77 -20.09 -9.85
CA LEU A 84 -11.07 -18.97 -9.23
C LEU A 84 -11.43 -17.67 -9.93
N GLY A 85 -11.69 -16.62 -9.14
CA GLY A 85 -11.81 -15.26 -9.66
C GLY A 85 -10.47 -14.77 -10.23
N VAL A 86 -10.52 -13.79 -11.13
CA VAL A 86 -9.32 -13.07 -11.59
C VAL A 86 -9.35 -11.68 -10.97
N LEU A 87 -8.31 -11.34 -10.23
CA LEU A 87 -8.14 -10.05 -9.57
C LEU A 87 -7.10 -9.23 -10.33
N GLU A 88 -7.43 -7.97 -10.57
CA GLU A 88 -6.50 -6.97 -11.11
C GLU A 88 -6.25 -5.94 -10.01
N TRP A 89 -5.09 -6.04 -9.36
CA TRP A 89 -4.54 -4.96 -8.54
C TRP A 89 -3.20 -4.52 -9.15
N THR A 90 -2.85 -3.26 -8.99
CA THR A 90 -1.64 -2.70 -9.58
C THR A 90 -0.50 -2.78 -8.57
N GLU A 91 0.61 -3.42 -8.95
CA GLU A 91 1.87 -3.33 -8.20
C GLU A 91 2.48 -1.93 -8.40
N PRO A 92 2.97 -1.25 -7.35
CA PRO A 92 3.85 -0.10 -7.52
C PRO A 92 5.14 -0.56 -8.20
N SER A 93 5.40 -0.07 -9.40
CA SER A 93 6.61 -0.38 -10.15
C SER A 93 7.82 0.24 -9.45
N VAL A 94 8.72 -0.60 -8.92
CA VAL A 94 10.04 -0.16 -8.46
C VAL A 94 10.89 0.13 -9.70
N PRO A 95 11.39 1.37 -9.92
CA PRO A 95 12.33 1.63 -11.01
C PRO A 95 13.67 1.00 -10.65
N THR A 96 14.10 -0.02 -11.42
CA THR A 96 15.47 -0.53 -11.36
C THR A 96 16.43 0.53 -11.94
N PRO A 97 17.51 0.92 -11.24
CA PRO A 97 18.51 1.82 -11.80
C PRO A 97 19.41 1.04 -12.76
N THR A 98 19.17 1.19 -14.06
CA THR A 98 20.12 0.71 -15.08
C THR A 98 21.15 1.83 -15.34
N ASN A 99 22.36 1.62 -14.84
CA ASN A 99 23.50 2.48 -15.07
C ASN A 99 23.99 2.38 -16.53
N GLY A 100 23.93 3.52 -17.23
CA GLY A 100 24.92 4.05 -18.17
C GLY A 100 25.53 3.18 -19.27
N SER A 101 25.32 3.61 -20.52
CA SER A 101 26.39 3.81 -21.53
C SER A 101 25.91 4.77 -22.64
N GLU A 102 26.25 6.05 -22.44
CA GLU A 102 26.53 7.19 -23.35
C GLU A 102 25.90 7.33 -24.76
N PRO A 103 25.60 8.59 -25.14
CA PRO A 103 26.00 9.10 -26.45
C PRO A 103 26.88 10.37 -26.35
N VAL A 104 28.09 10.17 -26.87
CA VAL A 104 28.99 11.10 -27.61
C VAL A 104 28.68 12.60 -27.54
N VAL A 105 29.63 13.30 -26.91
CA VAL A 105 29.90 14.73 -26.95
C VAL A 105 30.05 15.25 -28.39
N ARG A 106 29.31 16.30 -28.75
CA ARG A 106 29.78 17.37 -29.64
C ARG A 106 29.23 18.72 -29.19
N ALA A 107 30.15 19.61 -28.85
CA ALA A 107 29.98 21.07 -28.83
C ALA A 107 31.03 21.64 -29.81
N PRO A 108 31.07 22.96 -30.13
CA PRO A 108 30.19 24.06 -29.70
C PRO A 108 29.74 24.98 -30.86
N GLN A 109 28.82 25.90 -30.61
CA GLN A 109 28.99 27.30 -31.03
C GLN A 109 28.00 28.25 -30.33
N ASP A 110 28.59 29.31 -29.77
CA ASP A 110 28.00 30.51 -29.20
C ASP A 110 27.02 31.22 -30.15
N THR A 111 25.95 31.81 -29.60
CA THR A 111 25.81 33.27 -29.47
C THR A 111 24.46 33.68 -28.88
N SER A 112 24.51 34.68 -28.01
CA SER A 112 23.49 35.69 -27.73
C SER A 112 22.40 35.40 -26.68
N HIS A 113 22.47 36.25 -25.66
CA HIS A 113 21.56 36.49 -24.55
C HIS A 113 20.15 36.86 -25.04
N GLU A 114 19.14 36.05 -24.66
CA GLU A 114 17.75 36.48 -24.61
C GLU A 114 17.06 35.79 -23.42
N ALA A 115 16.39 36.59 -22.58
CA ALA A 115 15.85 36.19 -21.29
C ALA A 115 14.86 35.03 -21.43
N SER A 116 15.24 33.86 -20.90
CA SER A 116 14.38 32.67 -20.92
C SER A 116 13.26 32.78 -19.88
N PRO A 117 12.02 32.39 -20.22
CA PRO A 117 10.94 32.16 -19.25
C PRO A 117 11.37 31.11 -18.21
N PRO A 118 10.81 31.12 -16.98
CA PRO A 118 11.18 30.17 -15.95
C PRO A 118 10.95 28.74 -16.43
N ALA A 119 11.95 27.88 -16.20
CA ALA A 119 11.92 26.47 -16.56
C ALA A 119 10.62 25.80 -16.07
N PRO A 120 10.04 24.86 -16.83
CA PRO A 120 8.90 24.10 -16.37
C PRO A 120 9.29 23.36 -15.09
N ALA A 121 8.57 23.66 -14.00
CA ALA A 121 8.67 22.91 -12.76
C ALA A 121 8.56 21.40 -13.07
N PRO A 122 9.32 20.53 -12.36
CA PRO A 122 9.20 19.09 -12.55
C PRO A 122 7.72 18.72 -12.46
N ALA A 123 7.22 18.06 -13.51
CA ALA A 123 5.83 17.66 -13.59
C ALA A 123 5.47 16.89 -12.31
N ALA A 124 4.68 17.51 -11.44
CA ALA A 124 4.19 16.88 -10.23
C ALA A 124 3.53 15.57 -10.65
N LYS A 125 4.06 14.45 -10.15
CA LYS A 125 3.41 13.14 -10.29
C LYS A 125 1.96 13.34 -9.87
N LYS A 126 1.01 13.03 -10.75
CA LYS A 126 -0.42 13.10 -10.40
C LYS A 126 -0.67 12.01 -9.36
N THR A 127 -0.62 12.35 -8.08
CA THR A 127 -1.09 11.50 -6.99
C THR A 127 -2.61 11.35 -7.14
N SER A 128 -3.10 10.10 -7.14
CA SER A 128 -4.52 9.84 -7.05
C SER A 128 -5.00 10.17 -5.62
N THR A 129 -6.20 10.71 -5.47
CA THR A 129 -6.77 10.98 -4.14
C THR A 129 -8.00 10.11 -3.95
N MET A 130 -8.01 9.30 -2.89
CA MET A 130 -9.18 8.55 -2.46
C MET A 130 -10.05 9.45 -1.57
N LEU A 131 -11.30 9.69 -1.96
CA LEU A 131 -12.25 10.45 -1.18
C LEU A 131 -13.21 9.52 -0.43
N ILE A 132 -13.28 9.66 0.89
CA ILE A 132 -14.26 9.02 1.77
C ILE A 132 -15.18 10.10 2.33
N THR A 133 -16.45 10.04 1.97
CA THR A 133 -17.46 11.02 2.41
C THR A 133 -18.20 10.61 3.68
N GLN A 134 -17.94 9.40 4.19
CA GLN A 134 -18.64 8.82 5.33
C GLN A 134 -17.71 8.63 6.53
N THR A 135 -18.32 8.42 7.70
CA THR A 135 -17.57 8.07 8.92
C THR A 135 -16.88 6.71 8.75
N VAL A 136 -15.59 6.66 9.07
CA VAL A 136 -14.83 5.40 9.19
C VAL A 136 -15.05 4.86 10.60
N ARG A 137 -15.74 3.73 10.71
CA ARG A 137 -16.21 3.15 11.98
C ARG A 137 -15.19 2.19 12.58
N SER A 138 -15.33 1.90 13.87
CA SER A 138 -14.49 0.94 14.58
C SER A 138 -14.37 -0.40 13.85
N GLY A 139 -13.14 -0.92 13.78
CA GLY A 139 -12.79 -2.16 13.08
C GLY A 139 -12.70 -2.03 11.55
N GLN A 140 -12.93 -0.85 10.98
CA GLN A 140 -12.70 -0.60 9.55
C GLN A 140 -11.25 -0.20 9.30
N HIS A 141 -10.69 -0.69 8.20
CA HIS A 141 -9.37 -0.35 7.70
C HIS A 141 -9.52 0.23 6.29
N ILE A 142 -9.14 1.48 6.09
CA ILE A 142 -9.15 2.15 4.79
C ILE A 142 -7.70 2.37 4.35
N TYR A 143 -7.37 1.98 3.12
CA TYR A 143 -6.03 2.15 2.57
C TYR A 143 -6.08 2.79 1.19
N ALA A 144 -5.59 4.03 1.09
CA ALA A 144 -5.32 4.74 -0.16
C ALA A 144 -3.94 4.38 -0.71
N ARG A 145 -3.88 3.35 -1.56
CA ARG A 145 -2.65 2.93 -2.25
C ARG A 145 -2.30 3.88 -3.39
N GLY A 146 -1.02 4.24 -3.49
CA GLY A 146 -0.44 5.08 -4.52
C GLY A 146 -0.88 6.54 -4.49
N GLY A 147 -1.44 7.00 -3.37
CA GLY A 147 -2.11 8.28 -3.35
C GLY A 147 -2.47 8.81 -1.97
N ASP A 148 -3.13 9.96 -1.98
CA ASP A 148 -3.60 10.67 -0.80
C ASP A 148 -4.97 10.13 -0.36
N LEU A 149 -5.27 10.28 0.93
CA LEU A 149 -6.58 9.95 1.51
C LEU A 149 -7.26 11.20 2.04
N LEU A 150 -8.47 11.46 1.54
CA LEU A 150 -9.31 12.58 1.93
C LEU A 150 -10.58 12.06 2.61
N ILE A 151 -10.86 12.48 3.83
CA ILE A 151 -12.00 12.03 4.62
C ILE A 151 -12.84 13.24 5.03
N LEU A 152 -14.09 13.33 4.55
CA LEU A 152 -15.07 14.37 4.91
C LEU A 152 -15.94 13.96 6.11
N GLY A 153 -15.38 13.15 7.00
CA GLY A 153 -16.08 12.59 8.15
C GLY A 153 -15.10 12.26 9.28
N GLN A 154 -15.62 11.66 10.35
CA GLN A 154 -14.79 11.25 11.47
C GLN A 154 -14.19 9.85 11.27
N VAL A 155 -13.08 9.60 11.95
CA VAL A 155 -12.44 8.30 12.09
C VAL A 155 -12.63 7.87 13.54
N SER A 156 -13.49 6.88 13.78
CA SER A 156 -13.84 6.41 15.12
C SER A 156 -12.70 5.65 15.80
N ALA A 157 -12.76 5.52 17.13
CA ALA A 157 -11.87 4.66 17.90
C ALA A 157 -11.85 3.22 17.34
N GLY A 158 -10.67 2.62 17.29
CA GLY A 158 -10.43 1.32 16.66
C GLY A 158 -10.62 1.26 15.13
N ALA A 159 -10.82 2.40 14.45
CA ALA A 159 -10.72 2.49 13.00
C ALA A 159 -9.28 2.82 12.59
N GLU A 160 -8.87 2.37 11.41
CA GLU A 160 -7.53 2.62 10.88
C GLU A 160 -7.61 3.19 9.47
N VAL A 161 -6.86 4.27 9.22
CA VAL A 161 -6.75 4.90 7.91
C VAL A 161 -5.28 5.00 7.51
N ILE A 162 -4.97 4.52 6.31
CA ILE A 162 -3.61 4.42 5.77
C ILE A 162 -3.57 5.09 4.39
N ALA A 163 -2.51 5.84 4.12
CA ALA A 163 -2.22 6.37 2.80
C ALA A 163 -0.74 6.27 2.46
N ASP A 164 -0.44 6.05 1.19
CA ASP A 164 0.94 6.13 0.69
C ASP A 164 1.42 7.59 0.59
N GLY A 165 0.50 8.53 0.37
CA GLY A 165 0.74 9.98 0.39
C GLY A 165 0.21 10.64 1.66
N HIS A 166 -0.42 11.81 1.48
CA HIS A 166 -1.00 12.62 2.55
C HIS A 166 -2.33 12.06 3.05
N ILE A 167 -2.67 12.35 4.31
CA ILE A 167 -4.02 12.11 4.87
C ILE A 167 -4.64 13.43 5.29
N HIS A 168 -5.89 13.64 4.91
CA HIS A 168 -6.70 14.78 5.32
C HIS A 168 -7.98 14.27 5.97
N VAL A 169 -8.19 14.60 7.24
CA VAL A 169 -9.41 14.28 8.00
C VAL A 169 -10.12 15.59 8.32
N TYR A 170 -11.15 15.91 7.55
CA TYR A 170 -12.06 17.02 7.82
C TYR A 170 -13.14 16.59 8.81
N GLY A 171 -12.69 16.20 10.00
CA GLY A 171 -13.50 15.72 11.09
C GLY A 171 -12.63 15.32 12.29
N LYS A 172 -13.24 14.60 13.23
CA LYS A 172 -12.55 14.07 14.40
C LYS A 172 -11.77 12.80 14.03
N LEU A 173 -10.48 12.77 14.38
CA LEU A 173 -9.64 11.58 14.28
C LEU A 173 -9.49 10.98 15.69
N HIS A 174 -10.29 9.96 16.01
CA HIS A 174 -10.19 9.19 17.26
C HIS A 174 -9.45 7.85 17.05
N GLY A 175 -9.53 7.27 15.84
CA GLY A 175 -8.79 6.06 15.49
C GLY A 175 -7.31 6.31 15.18
N ARG A 176 -6.77 5.51 14.25
CA ARG A 176 -5.35 5.51 13.87
C ARG A 176 -5.16 6.04 12.45
N ALA A 177 -4.16 6.90 12.24
CA ALA A 177 -3.79 7.43 10.93
C ALA A 177 -2.31 7.18 10.61
N LEU A 178 -2.03 6.60 9.43
CA LEU A 178 -0.69 6.27 8.97
C LEU A 178 -0.47 6.81 7.55
N ALA A 179 0.24 7.93 7.43
CA ALA A 179 0.60 8.54 6.15
C ALA A 179 2.01 8.12 5.71
N GLY A 180 2.29 8.24 4.42
CA GLY A 180 3.60 7.86 3.89
C GLY A 180 3.88 6.37 4.05
N ALA A 181 2.88 5.49 3.91
CA ALA A 181 3.01 4.07 4.22
C ALA A 181 4.09 3.32 3.41
N GLN A 182 4.52 3.87 2.26
CA GLN A 182 5.68 3.38 1.48
C GLN A 182 7.01 4.05 1.88
N GLY A 183 7.07 4.70 3.04
CA GLY A 183 8.27 5.41 3.52
C GLY A 183 8.42 6.82 2.98
N ASP A 184 7.34 7.45 2.49
CA ASP A 184 7.37 8.85 2.07
C ASP A 184 7.41 9.78 3.29
N GLY A 185 8.62 10.22 3.67
CA GLY A 185 8.82 11.15 4.78
C GLY A 185 8.34 12.58 4.51
N THR A 186 7.95 12.91 3.27
CA THR A 186 7.34 14.20 2.93
C THR A 186 5.82 14.21 3.13
N ALA A 187 5.23 13.03 3.36
CA ALA A 187 3.82 12.90 3.66
C ALA A 187 3.44 13.66 4.94
N ARG A 188 2.17 14.04 5.01
CA ARG A 188 1.62 14.82 6.12
C ARG A 188 0.23 14.33 6.46
N ILE A 189 -0.15 14.49 7.72
CA ILE A 189 -1.52 14.24 8.20
C ILE A 189 -2.11 15.56 8.63
N PHE A 190 -3.28 15.90 8.12
CA PHE A 190 -4.05 17.08 8.48
C PHE A 190 -5.36 16.63 9.12
N VAL A 191 -5.70 17.19 10.27
CA VAL A 191 -6.89 16.82 11.03
C VAL A 191 -7.54 18.06 11.62
N GLN A 192 -8.87 18.15 11.58
CA GLN A 192 -9.60 19.28 12.19
C GLN A 192 -9.79 19.15 13.70
N CYS A 193 -9.83 17.92 14.23
CA CYS A 193 -9.99 17.64 15.65
C CYS A 193 -9.17 16.39 16.03
N LEU A 194 -8.01 16.62 16.65
CA LEU A 194 -7.06 15.57 17.01
C LEU A 194 -7.44 14.87 18.33
N GLU A 195 -7.84 13.60 18.27
CA GLU A 195 -8.04 12.73 19.43
C GLU A 195 -7.53 11.31 19.17
N ALA A 196 -6.49 11.20 18.34
CA ALA A 196 -6.07 9.95 17.73
C ALA A 196 -5.51 8.95 18.75
N GLU A 197 -5.80 7.67 18.54
CA GLU A 197 -5.10 6.56 19.23
C GLU A 197 -3.63 6.48 18.79
N LEU A 198 -3.36 6.74 17.51
CA LEU A 198 -2.02 6.73 16.92
C LEU A 198 -1.96 7.61 15.67
N ILE A 199 -0.87 8.36 15.52
CA ILE A 199 -0.51 9.07 14.29
C ILE A 199 0.88 8.64 13.86
N ALA A 200 1.06 8.33 12.57
CA ALA A 200 2.35 7.98 12.01
C ALA A 200 2.60 8.63 10.64
N VAL A 201 3.86 8.99 10.39
CA VAL A 201 4.35 9.42 9.08
C VAL A 201 5.60 8.62 8.77
N ALA A 202 5.61 7.92 7.63
CA ALA A 202 6.74 7.11 7.15
C ALA A 202 7.31 6.12 8.19
N GLY A 203 6.42 5.54 9.00
CA GLY A 203 6.78 4.54 10.02
C GLY A 203 7.21 5.11 11.38
N VAL A 204 7.47 6.42 11.49
CA VAL A 204 7.64 7.09 12.78
C VAL A 204 6.26 7.44 13.32
N TYR A 205 5.97 6.98 14.54
CA TYR A 205 4.64 7.11 15.13
C TYR A 205 4.67 7.73 16.51
N ARG A 206 3.52 8.28 16.92
CA ARG A 206 3.20 8.60 18.30
C ARG A 206 1.86 7.98 18.68
N VAL A 207 1.78 7.42 19.88
CA VAL A 207 0.52 6.94 20.47
C VAL A 207 -0.15 8.06 21.26
N SER A 208 -1.43 7.89 21.59
CA SER A 208 -2.24 8.89 22.30
C SER A 208 -1.62 9.42 23.60
N GLU A 209 -0.87 8.59 24.32
CA GLU A 209 -0.17 8.94 25.57
C GLU A 209 1.03 9.89 25.35
N GLU A 210 1.57 9.92 24.14
CA GLU A 210 2.72 10.75 23.74
C GLU A 210 2.30 12.05 23.02
N LEU A 211 0.99 12.22 22.78
CA LEU A 211 0.44 13.43 22.19
C LEU A 211 0.33 14.52 23.26
N ASP A 212 0.72 15.74 22.91
CA ASP A 212 0.56 16.89 23.78
C ASP A 212 -0.94 17.16 24.01
N GLU A 213 -1.34 17.19 25.28
CA GLU A 213 -2.74 17.39 25.67
C GLU A 213 -3.28 18.75 25.21
N SER A 214 -2.41 19.75 25.00
CA SER A 214 -2.80 21.06 24.44
C SER A 214 -3.26 20.99 22.98
N LEU A 215 -2.89 19.95 22.25
CA LEU A 215 -3.32 19.70 20.87
C LEU A 215 -4.61 18.88 20.80
N ARG A 216 -5.09 18.33 21.92
CA ARG A 216 -6.30 17.50 21.94
C ARG A 216 -7.52 18.32 21.54
N GLY A 217 -8.27 17.82 20.56
CA GLY A 217 -9.44 18.45 20.00
C GLY A 217 -9.15 19.60 19.02
N ALA A 218 -7.89 20.02 18.87
CA ALA A 218 -7.49 21.10 17.98
C ALA A 218 -7.32 20.64 16.53
N ALA A 219 -7.31 21.60 15.60
CA ALA A 219 -6.89 21.36 14.23
C ALA A 219 -5.36 21.33 14.17
N VAL A 220 -4.80 20.25 13.63
CA VAL A 220 -3.38 19.94 13.70
C VAL A 220 -2.87 19.41 12.36
N GLN A 221 -1.62 19.74 12.05
CA GLN A 221 -0.82 19.03 11.05
C GLN A 221 0.26 18.19 11.75
N ALA A 222 0.50 16.99 11.24
CA ALA A 222 1.60 16.12 11.64
C ALA A 222 2.53 15.85 10.44
N TYR A 223 3.84 15.97 10.66
CA TYR A 223 4.85 15.83 9.62
C TYR A 223 6.21 15.43 10.20
N LEU A 224 7.11 14.94 9.37
CA LEU A 224 8.49 14.67 9.77
C LEU A 224 9.38 15.90 9.59
N HIS A 225 10.20 16.16 10.60
CA HIS A 225 11.32 17.09 10.56
C HIS A 225 12.52 16.45 11.24
N ASP A 226 13.64 16.32 10.53
CA ASP A 226 14.86 15.65 11.01
C ASP A 226 14.55 14.28 11.65
N GLU A 227 13.76 13.46 10.97
CA GLU A 227 13.29 12.12 11.41
C GLU A 227 12.37 12.10 12.64
N ASN A 228 12.02 13.26 13.20
CA ASN A 228 11.08 13.37 14.31
C ASN A 228 9.68 13.71 13.82
N LEU A 229 8.68 13.01 14.34
CA LEU A 229 7.28 13.35 14.12
C LEU A 229 6.91 14.56 14.95
N LEU A 230 6.64 15.68 14.28
CA LEU A 230 6.17 16.93 14.88
C LEU A 230 4.67 17.08 14.65
N LEU A 231 3.98 17.66 15.63
CA LEU A 231 2.57 18.01 15.56
C LEU A 231 2.41 19.48 15.94
N GLU A 232 1.75 20.25 15.08
CA GLU A 232 1.55 21.69 15.25
C GLU A 232 0.11 22.09 14.91
N PRO A 233 -0.47 23.09 15.60
CA PRO A 233 -1.76 23.64 15.22
C PRO A 233 -1.75 24.14 13.76
N LEU A 234 -2.90 24.01 13.10
CA LEU A 234 -3.15 24.54 11.75
C LEU A 234 -3.46 26.04 11.74
#